data_AF-A0A482WQY8-F1
#
_entry.id   AF-A0A482WQY8-F1
#
_cell.length_a   1.000
_cell.length_b   1.000
_cell.length_c   1.000
_cell.angle_alpha   90.00
_cell.angle_beta   90.00
_cell.angle_gamma   90.00
#
_symmetry.space_group_name_H-M   'P 1'
#
loop_
_entity.id
_entity.type
_entity.pdbx_description
1 polymer ?
#
loop_
_entity_poly.entity_id
_entity_poly.type
_entity_poly.pdbx_seq_one_letter_code
_entity_poly.pdbx_strand_id
1 'polypeptide(L)'
;MTDEILKIMGQRDKAHRKFKRTTDLDSLIEYRSLRNKVKQQLRNSKIRYLNRFITDNRQDSKLLWRGIKELGLGKQESRTQIDLPLDDINEYFVSHSTQRDETTISDHINNLKIQVTTINIPLADQFHFEPISEQEAFKAIQHVRSNATGADKIPIKFIKKMLFSVLPTITFIFNKSLENGYFPENWKLA
;
A
#
# COMPACT_ATOMS: atom_id res chain seq x y z
N MET A 1 21.59 -3.05 25.78
CA MET A 1 21.48 -2.80 27.24
C MET A 1 22.68 -1.95 27.62
N THR A 2 22.50 -0.84 28.36
CA THR A 2 23.61 0.10 28.63
C THR A 2 24.36 -0.27 29.92
N ASP A 3 25.65 0.06 29.99
CA ASP A 3 26.52 -0.22 31.15
C ASP A 3 25.99 0.42 32.44
N GLU A 4 25.34 1.57 32.32
CA GLU A 4 24.71 2.27 33.43
C GLU A 4 23.55 1.45 34.05
N ILE A 5 22.73 0.82 33.22
CA ILE A 5 21.61 -0.04 33.69
C ILE A 5 22.17 -1.29 34.36
N LEU A 6 23.24 -1.89 33.80
CA LEU A 6 23.92 -3.04 34.39
C LEU A 6 24.50 -2.71 35.77
N LYS A 7 25.10 -1.52 35.93
CA LYS A 7 25.62 -1.05 37.22
C LYS A 7 24.51 -0.93 38.28
N ILE A 8 23.37 -0.35 37.93
CA ILE A 8 22.22 -0.21 38.86
C ILE A 8 21.59 -1.58 39.16
N MET A 9 21.54 -2.50 38.18
CA MET A 9 21.14 -3.89 38.41
C MET A 9 22.06 -4.59 39.42
N GLY A 10 23.38 -4.41 39.29
CA GLY A 10 24.36 -4.92 40.26
C GLY A 10 24.17 -4.33 41.66
N GLN A 11 23.87 -3.04 41.78
CA GLN A 11 23.54 -2.41 43.06
C GLN A 11 22.26 -2.97 43.67
N ARG A 12 21.19 -3.11 42.87
CA ARG A 12 19.94 -3.75 43.28
C ARG A 12 20.18 -5.16 43.82
N ASP A 13 21.01 -5.95 43.15
CA ASP A 13 21.27 -7.34 43.54
C ASP A 13 22.14 -7.43 44.79
N LYS A 14 23.03 -6.47 45.01
CA LYS A 14 23.76 -6.31 46.29
C LYS A 14 22.80 -5.95 47.43
N ALA A 15 21.92 -4.96 47.22
CA ALA A 15 20.93 -4.54 48.23
C ALA A 15 19.94 -5.68 48.56
N HIS A 16 19.51 -6.46 47.56
CA HIS A 16 18.67 -7.62 47.77
C HIS A 16 19.36 -8.70 48.62
N ARG A 17 20.65 -8.98 48.35
CA ARG A 17 21.45 -9.92 49.15
C ARG A 17 21.65 -9.42 50.59
N LYS A 18 21.86 -8.12 50.77
CA LYS A 18 21.97 -7.49 52.10
C LYS A 18 20.67 -7.65 52.88
N PHE A 19 19.54 -7.24 52.31
CA PHE A 19 18.22 -7.39 52.92
C PHE A 19 17.91 -8.85 53.30
N LYS A 20 18.25 -9.83 52.46
CA LYS A 20 18.06 -11.26 52.80
C LYS A 20 18.88 -11.74 54.00
N ARG A 21 19.99 -11.06 54.34
CA ARG A 21 20.87 -11.42 55.45
C ARG A 21 20.48 -10.69 56.74
N THR A 22 20.15 -9.41 56.64
CA THR A 22 19.94 -8.54 57.80
C THR A 22 18.47 -8.39 58.17
N THR A 23 17.54 -8.56 57.22
CA THR A 23 16.08 -8.42 57.39
C THR A 23 15.63 -7.07 57.98
N ASP A 24 16.49 -6.05 57.94
CA ASP A 24 16.20 -4.72 58.46
C ASP A 24 15.39 -3.86 57.46
N LEU A 25 14.65 -2.89 58.01
CA LEU A 25 13.76 -2.02 57.25
C LEU A 25 14.50 -1.13 56.25
N ASP A 26 15.70 -0.65 56.60
CA ASP A 26 16.48 0.25 55.75
C ASP A 26 16.98 -0.47 54.50
N SER A 27 17.49 -1.69 54.66
CA SER A 27 17.91 -2.55 53.54
C SER A 27 16.73 -2.92 52.63
N LEU A 28 15.52 -3.06 53.17
CA LEU A 28 14.30 -3.26 52.38
C LEU A 28 13.92 -2.02 51.54
N ILE A 29 13.98 -0.83 52.15
CA ILE A 29 13.72 0.45 51.48
C ILE A 29 14.75 0.67 50.36
N GLU A 30 16.03 0.45 50.64
CA GLU A 30 17.13 0.56 49.67
C GLU A 30 16.90 -0.37 48.47
N TYR A 31 16.60 -1.65 48.71
CA TYR A 31 16.28 -2.61 47.65
C TYR A 31 15.07 -2.20 46.82
N ARG A 32 13.97 -1.78 47.45
CA ARG A 32 12.74 -1.34 46.74
C ARG A 32 13.02 -0.13 45.85
N SER A 33 13.76 0.86 46.36
CA SER A 33 14.19 2.03 45.61
C SER A 33 15.01 1.65 44.39
N LEU A 34 16.04 0.82 44.56
CA LEU A 34 16.90 0.36 43.45
C LEU A 34 16.12 -0.50 42.44
N ARG A 35 15.20 -1.37 42.88
CA ARG A 35 14.33 -2.15 41.98
C ARG A 35 13.47 -1.24 41.11
N ASN A 36 12.86 -0.21 41.70
CA ASN A 36 12.04 0.76 40.97
C ASN A 36 12.90 1.57 39.99
N LYS A 37 14.09 2.00 40.41
CA LYS A 37 15.05 2.70 39.55
C LYS A 37 15.47 1.84 38.34
N VAL A 38 15.79 0.56 38.54
CA VAL A 38 16.09 -0.38 37.43
C VAL A 38 14.90 -0.49 36.48
N LYS A 39 13.68 -0.70 36.99
CA LYS A 39 12.47 -0.79 36.16
C LYS A 39 12.25 0.48 35.33
N GLN A 40 12.39 1.64 35.96
CA GLN A 40 12.26 2.93 35.29
C GLN A 40 13.31 3.12 34.19
N GLN A 41 14.57 2.85 34.49
CA GLN A 41 15.65 2.98 33.51
C GLN A 41 15.49 2.02 32.32
N LEU A 42 15.06 0.78 32.57
CA LEU A 42 14.77 -0.18 31.50
C LEU A 42 13.62 0.30 30.61
N ARG A 43 12.54 0.82 31.20
CA ARG A 43 11.41 1.42 30.46
C ARG A 43 11.88 2.60 29.61
N ASN A 44 12.62 3.54 30.20
CA ASN A 44 13.12 4.72 29.50
C ASN A 44 14.07 4.35 28.38
N SER A 45 14.94 3.35 28.59
CA SER A 45 15.85 2.86 27.55
C SER A 45 15.09 2.26 26.36
N LYS A 46 14.02 1.49 26.60
CA LYS A 46 13.19 0.93 25.53
C LYS A 46 12.50 2.04 24.72
N ILE A 47 11.93 3.04 25.40
CA ILE A 47 11.28 4.19 24.74
C ILE A 47 12.29 4.97 23.89
N ARG A 48 13.48 5.28 24.43
CA ARG A 48 14.53 5.98 23.69
C ARG A 48 14.96 5.23 22.44
N TYR A 49 15.16 3.91 22.56
CA TYR A 49 15.51 3.07 21.41
C TYR A 49 14.41 3.10 20.33
N LEU A 50 13.15 2.90 20.71
CA LEU A 50 12.02 2.90 19.76
C LEU A 50 11.85 4.25 19.08
N ASN A 51 11.91 5.36 19.84
CA ASN A 51 11.81 6.70 19.29
C ASN A 51 12.93 6.95 18.28
N ARG A 52 14.18 6.63 18.63
CA ARG A 52 15.32 6.76 17.73
C ARG A 52 15.15 5.92 16.47
N PHE A 53 14.78 4.65 16.62
CA PHE A 53 14.54 3.74 15.49
C PHE A 53 13.49 4.30 14.52
N ILE A 54 12.36 4.81 15.03
CA ILE A 54 11.29 5.39 14.20
C ILE A 54 11.77 6.68 13.53
N THR A 55 12.46 7.56 14.26
CA THR A 55 12.97 8.83 13.71
C THR A 55 13.99 8.57 12.60
N ASP A 56 14.95 7.67 12.81
CA ASP A 56 16.02 7.37 11.86
C ASP A 56 15.49 6.70 10.58
N ASN A 57 14.38 5.95 10.66
CA ASN A 57 13.80 5.21 9.52
C ASN A 57 12.53 5.86 8.94
N ARG A 58 12.18 7.10 9.31
CA ARG A 58 10.91 7.73 8.91
C ARG A 58 10.73 7.89 7.40
N GLN A 59 11.83 8.05 6.65
CA GLN A 59 11.82 8.28 5.21
C GLN A 59 11.77 6.97 4.39
N ASP A 60 12.15 5.83 5.00
CA ASP A 60 12.11 4.52 4.35
C ASP A 60 11.06 3.64 5.00
N SER A 61 9.85 3.69 4.42
CA SER A 61 8.71 2.89 4.87
C SER A 61 9.04 1.39 4.90
N LYS A 62 9.84 0.88 3.95
CA LYS A 62 10.16 -0.55 3.88
C LYS A 62 11.07 -0.98 5.03
N LEU A 63 12.10 -0.19 5.34
CA LEU A 63 12.99 -0.46 6.47
C LEU A 63 12.27 -0.30 7.82
N LEU A 64 11.45 0.73 7.96
CA LEU A 64 10.64 0.96 9.16
C LEU A 64 9.73 -0.23 9.46
N TRP A 65 8.94 -0.67 8.48
CA TRP A 65 8.03 -1.79 8.66
C TRP A 65 8.74 -3.12 8.88
N ARG A 66 9.91 -3.32 8.26
CA ARG A 66 10.73 -4.51 8.53
C ARG A 66 11.17 -4.56 10.00
N GLY A 67 11.74 -3.48 10.52
CA GLY A 67 12.19 -3.47 11.92
C GLY A 67 11.02 -3.52 12.92
N ILE A 68 9.86 -2.93 12.60
CA ILE A 68 8.64 -3.09 13.43
C ILE A 68 8.24 -4.57 13.50
N LYS A 69 8.27 -5.31 12.37
CA LYS A 69 8.00 -6.76 12.35
C LYS A 69 9.03 -7.55 13.14
N GLU A 70 10.33 -7.21 13.04
CA GLU A 70 11.41 -7.83 13.83
C GLU A 70 11.23 -7.63 15.34
N LEU A 71 10.60 -6.52 15.75
CA LEU A 71 10.22 -6.26 17.15
C LEU A 71 9.00 -7.08 17.60
N GLY A 72 8.42 -7.91 16.72
CA GLY A 72 7.23 -8.70 17.00
C GLY A 72 5.94 -7.89 17.00
N LEU A 73 5.98 -6.66 16.48
CA LEU A 73 4.81 -5.78 16.39
C LEU A 73 4.18 -5.91 14.99
N GLY A 74 2.85 -6.07 14.96
CA GLY A 74 2.06 -6.16 13.73
C GLY A 74 1.53 -7.56 13.43
N LYS A 75 0.77 -7.65 12.35
CA LYS A 75 0.17 -8.91 11.89
C LYS A 75 1.28 -9.87 11.48
N GLN A 76 1.41 -10.98 12.20
CA GLN A 76 2.23 -12.10 11.76
C GLN A 76 1.64 -12.64 10.46
N GLU A 77 2.50 -13.04 9.52
CA GLU A 77 2.04 -13.68 8.29
C GLU A 77 1.32 -14.98 8.65
N SER A 78 -0.01 -14.96 8.66
CA SER A 78 -0.79 -16.18 8.63
C SER A 78 -0.64 -16.75 7.21
N ARG A 79 0.27 -17.70 7.04
CA ARG A 79 0.31 -18.54 5.85
C ARG A 79 -0.81 -19.57 5.95
N THR A 80 -2.04 -19.08 6.00
CA THR A 80 -3.19 -19.95 5.76
C THR A 80 -3.15 -20.25 4.28
N GLN A 81 -2.84 -21.48 3.91
CA GLN A 81 -2.93 -21.91 2.53
C GLN A 81 -4.41 -21.86 2.14
N ILE A 82 -4.77 -20.89 1.33
CA ILE A 82 -6.09 -20.82 0.72
C ILE A 82 -6.02 -21.76 -0.48
N ASP A 83 -6.60 -22.94 -0.33
CA ASP A 83 -6.77 -23.90 -1.41
C ASP A 83 -8.07 -23.56 -2.16
N LEU A 84 -8.00 -22.49 -2.94
CA LEU A 84 -9.11 -22.05 -3.79
C LEU A 84 -8.58 -21.86 -5.21
N PRO A 85 -9.09 -22.63 -6.20
CA PRO A 85 -8.74 -22.44 -7.59
C PRO A 85 -9.03 -21.00 -8.04
N LEU A 86 -8.09 -20.41 -8.79
CA LEU A 86 -8.26 -19.06 -9.33
C LEU A 86 -9.44 -18.98 -10.32
N ASP A 87 -9.70 -20.08 -11.02
CA ASP A 87 -10.80 -20.18 -11.98
C ASP A 87 -12.16 -20.09 -11.27
N ASP A 88 -12.32 -20.74 -10.11
CA ASP A 88 -13.54 -20.67 -9.29
C ASP A 88 -13.81 -19.25 -8.78
N ILE A 89 -12.75 -18.53 -8.38
CA ILE A 89 -12.85 -17.12 -8.00
C ILE A 89 -13.31 -16.29 -9.19
N ASN A 90 -12.69 -16.50 -10.35
CA ASN A 90 -13.01 -15.75 -11.55
C ASN A 90 -14.46 -16.02 -11.98
N GLU A 91 -14.90 -17.28 -11.98
CA GLU A 91 -16.27 -17.68 -12.29
C GLU A 91 -17.28 -17.08 -11.30
N TYR A 92 -16.96 -17.05 -10.01
CA TYR A 92 -17.79 -16.38 -9.01
C TYR A 92 -17.98 -14.89 -9.34
N PHE A 93 -16.92 -14.14 -9.66
CA PHE A 93 -17.06 -12.72 -9.99
C PHE A 93 -17.71 -12.48 -11.34
N VAL A 94 -17.44 -13.32 -12.35
CA VAL A 94 -18.08 -13.24 -13.66
C VAL A 94 -19.58 -13.51 -13.55
N SER A 95 -20.00 -14.55 -12.83
CA SER A 95 -21.42 -14.92 -12.68
C SER A 95 -22.26 -13.79 -12.07
N HIS A 96 -21.73 -13.05 -11.09
CA HIS A 96 -22.40 -11.88 -10.51
C HIS A 96 -22.43 -10.69 -11.49
N SER A 97 -21.41 -10.56 -12.34
CA SER A 97 -21.38 -9.52 -13.37
C SER A 97 -22.34 -9.78 -14.54
N THR A 98 -22.74 -11.04 -14.76
CA THR A 98 -23.67 -11.46 -15.82
C THR A 98 -25.13 -11.51 -15.39
N GLN A 99 -25.42 -11.48 -14.08
CA GLN A 99 -26.78 -11.28 -13.54
C GLN A 99 -27.20 -9.81 -13.66
N ARG A 100 -27.11 -9.28 -14.87
CA ARG A 100 -27.57 -7.94 -15.20
C ARG A 100 -29.05 -8.01 -15.56
N ASP A 101 -29.88 -7.30 -14.81
CA ASP A 101 -31.23 -7.02 -15.25
C ASP A 101 -31.16 -5.97 -16.38
N GLU A 102 -31.15 -6.46 -17.62
CA GLU A 102 -31.09 -5.62 -18.82
C GLU A 102 -32.24 -4.60 -18.86
N THR A 103 -33.38 -4.91 -18.25
CA THR A 103 -34.53 -4.00 -18.20
C THR A 103 -34.24 -2.83 -17.26
N THR A 104 -33.80 -3.09 -16.03
CA THR A 104 -33.39 -2.05 -15.08
C THR A 104 -32.25 -1.18 -15.64
N ILE A 105 -31.27 -1.78 -16.34
CA ILE A 105 -30.17 -1.04 -16.98
C ILE A 105 -30.68 -0.16 -18.11
N SER A 106 -31.53 -0.71 -18.99
CA SER A 106 -32.10 0.04 -20.12
C SER A 106 -32.97 1.19 -19.63
N ASP A 107 -33.80 0.97 -18.61
CA ASP A 107 -34.63 2.00 -17.99
C ASP A 107 -33.78 3.09 -17.35
N HIS A 108 -32.71 2.73 -16.64
CA HIS A 108 -31.78 3.70 -16.07
C HIS A 108 -31.10 4.53 -17.16
N ILE A 109 -30.59 3.90 -18.23
CA ILE A 109 -29.96 4.58 -19.36
C ILE A 109 -30.96 5.51 -20.06
N ASN A 110 -32.21 5.07 -20.25
CA ASN A 110 -33.26 5.89 -20.86
C ASN A 110 -33.61 7.10 -19.98
N ASN A 111 -33.72 6.90 -18.66
CA ASN A 111 -33.91 8.00 -17.71
C ASN A 111 -32.75 9.01 -17.75
N LEU A 112 -31.50 8.54 -17.80
CA LEU A 112 -30.33 9.40 -17.96
C LEU A 112 -30.36 10.16 -19.29
N LYS A 113 -30.70 9.49 -20.40
CA LYS A 113 -30.82 10.15 -21.72
C LYS A 113 -31.86 11.26 -21.69
N ILE A 114 -33.03 11.00 -21.09
CA ILE A 114 -34.10 11.99 -20.94
C ILE A 114 -33.57 13.20 -20.15
N GLN A 115 -32.93 12.97 -19.00
CA GLN A 115 -32.34 14.04 -18.18
C GLN A 115 -31.29 14.86 -18.93
N VAL A 116 -30.47 14.23 -19.77
CA VAL A 116 -29.46 14.94 -20.56
C VAL A 116 -30.11 15.74 -21.69
N THR A 117 -31.13 15.21 -22.37
CA THR A 117 -31.81 15.92 -23.47
C THR A 117 -32.66 17.10 -23.01
N THR A 118 -33.09 17.15 -21.74
CA THR A 118 -33.86 18.28 -21.19
C THR A 118 -32.97 19.44 -20.73
N ILE A 119 -31.65 19.25 -20.61
CA ILE A 119 -30.71 20.29 -20.23
C ILE A 119 -30.04 20.83 -21.49
N ASN A 120 -30.40 22.05 -21.91
CA ASN A 120 -29.73 22.71 -23.01
C ASN A 120 -28.40 23.32 -22.53
N ILE A 121 -27.36 22.48 -22.43
CA ILE A 121 -26.01 22.90 -22.02
C ILE A 121 -25.30 23.49 -23.24
N PRO A 122 -24.82 24.75 -23.19
CA PRO A 122 -24.00 25.32 -24.26
C PRO A 122 -22.82 24.41 -24.59
N LEU A 123 -22.45 24.30 -25.87
CA LEU A 123 -21.33 23.47 -26.32
C LEU A 123 -20.02 23.73 -25.55
N ALA A 124 -19.79 24.97 -25.11
CA ALA A 124 -18.62 25.36 -24.32
C ALA A 124 -18.59 24.72 -22.91
N ASP A 125 -19.76 24.39 -22.36
CA ASP A 125 -19.92 23.80 -21.03
C ASP A 125 -20.09 22.27 -21.10
N GLN A 126 -20.09 21.69 -22.31
CA GLN A 126 -20.14 20.25 -22.49
C GLN A 126 -18.78 19.62 -22.26
N PHE A 127 -18.79 18.46 -21.60
CA PHE A 127 -17.59 17.65 -21.47
C PHE A 127 -17.10 17.20 -22.85
N HIS A 128 -15.84 17.49 -23.16
CA HIS A 128 -15.16 17.02 -24.34
C HIS A 128 -13.77 16.51 -23.94
N PHE A 129 -13.27 15.54 -24.72
CA PHE A 129 -11.89 15.11 -24.58
C PHE A 129 -10.99 16.08 -25.32
N GLU A 130 -9.94 16.53 -24.65
CA GLU A 130 -8.81 17.17 -25.32
C GLU A 130 -7.91 16.12 -25.95
N PRO A 131 -7.38 16.36 -27.17
CA PRO A 131 -6.41 15.47 -27.79
C PRO A 131 -5.18 15.30 -26.90
N ILE A 132 -4.79 14.05 -26.69
CA ILE A 132 -3.56 13.69 -25.98
C ILE A 132 -2.36 14.11 -26.82
N SER A 133 -1.39 14.76 -26.18
CA SER A 133 -0.09 15.09 -26.76
C SER A 133 0.87 13.89 -26.77
N GLU A 134 1.86 13.92 -27.65
CA GLU A 134 2.93 12.92 -27.65
C GLU A 134 3.70 12.91 -26.32
N GLN A 135 3.88 14.06 -25.65
CA GLN A 135 4.57 14.08 -24.35
C GLN A 135 3.76 13.37 -23.26
N GLU A 136 2.43 13.50 -23.26
CA GLU A 136 1.56 12.80 -22.32
C GLU A 136 1.57 11.29 -22.57
N ALA A 137 1.42 10.87 -23.83
CA ALA A 137 1.51 9.47 -24.20
C ALA A 137 2.88 8.87 -23.82
N PHE A 138 3.97 9.60 -24.07
CA PHE A 138 5.32 9.18 -23.69
C PHE A 138 5.44 8.97 -22.18
N LYS A 139 4.98 9.95 -21.37
CA LYS A 139 5.00 9.86 -19.92
C LYS A 139 4.16 8.66 -19.45
N ALA A 140 2.95 8.49 -19.97
CA ALA A 140 2.07 7.39 -19.60
C ALA A 140 2.75 6.03 -19.85
N ILE A 141 3.32 5.83 -21.05
CA ILE A 141 4.00 4.59 -21.43
C ILE A 141 5.23 4.34 -20.55
N GLN A 142 6.03 5.37 -20.24
CA GLN A 142 7.19 5.24 -19.34
C GLN A 142 6.80 4.79 -17.93
N HIS A 143 5.66 5.24 -17.42
CA HIS A 143 5.17 4.89 -16.08
C HIS A 143 4.62 3.46 -15.96
N VAL A 144 4.37 2.76 -17.07
CA VAL A 144 3.90 1.37 -17.04
C VAL A 144 4.94 0.47 -16.37
N ARG A 145 4.53 -0.20 -15.28
CA ARG A 145 5.39 -1.12 -14.50
C ARG A 145 5.08 -2.61 -14.74
N SER A 146 3.87 -2.93 -15.19
CA SER A 146 3.48 -4.30 -15.49
C SER A 146 4.25 -4.84 -16.69
N ASN A 147 4.61 -6.13 -16.65
CA ASN A 147 5.17 -6.85 -17.80
C ASN A 147 4.12 -7.72 -18.51
N ALA A 148 2.83 -7.57 -18.15
CA ALA A 148 1.75 -8.25 -18.87
C ALA A 148 1.77 -7.85 -20.35
N THR A 149 1.51 -8.81 -21.22
CA THR A 149 1.43 -8.61 -22.67
C THR A 149 -0.02 -8.71 -23.11
N GLY A 150 -0.42 -7.89 -24.08
CA GLY A 150 -1.75 -7.97 -24.68
C GLY A 150 -1.87 -9.09 -25.72
N ALA A 151 -2.90 -9.00 -26.56
CA ALA A 151 -3.19 -9.95 -27.62
C ALA A 151 -2.04 -10.11 -28.64
N ASP A 152 -1.19 -9.09 -28.79
CA ASP A 152 -0.01 -9.09 -29.68
C ASP A 152 1.21 -9.80 -29.10
N LYS A 153 1.18 -10.17 -27.81
CA LYS A 153 2.30 -10.77 -27.06
C LYS A 153 3.56 -9.89 -27.05
N ILE A 154 3.45 -8.59 -27.28
CA ILE A 154 4.60 -7.67 -27.29
C ILE A 154 4.86 -7.14 -25.87
N PRO A 155 6.05 -7.39 -25.27
CA PRO A 155 6.38 -6.85 -23.96
C PRO A 155 6.54 -5.33 -23.98
N ILE A 156 6.07 -4.66 -22.92
CA ILE A 156 6.22 -3.20 -22.76
C ILE A 156 7.68 -2.74 -22.87
N LYS A 157 8.64 -3.59 -22.49
CA LYS A 157 10.08 -3.30 -22.60
C LYS A 157 10.51 -3.04 -24.05
N PHE A 158 9.90 -3.75 -25.01
CA PHE A 158 10.17 -3.56 -26.43
C PHE A 158 9.58 -2.24 -26.92
N ILE A 159 8.32 -1.96 -26.58
CA ILE A 159 7.67 -0.68 -26.88
C ILE A 159 8.50 0.49 -26.34
N LYS A 160 8.98 0.41 -25.08
CA LYS A 160 9.83 1.46 -24.49
C LYS A 160 11.15 1.68 -25.24
N LYS A 161 11.74 0.63 -25.83
CA LYS A 161 12.98 0.73 -26.62
C LYS A 161 12.79 1.43 -27.95
N MET A 162 11.64 1.22 -28.60
CA MET A 162 11.31 1.85 -29.89
C MET A 162 10.35 3.04 -29.74
N LEU A 163 10.13 3.53 -28.51
CA LEU A 163 9.03 4.44 -28.20
C LEU A 163 9.05 5.68 -29.06
N PHE A 164 10.21 6.31 -29.25
CA PHE A 164 10.33 7.49 -30.11
C PHE A 164 9.82 7.28 -31.54
N SER A 165 10.01 6.08 -32.10
CA SER A 165 9.58 5.75 -33.46
C SER A 165 8.09 5.47 -33.56
N VAL A 166 7.49 4.89 -32.51
CA VAL A 166 6.07 4.48 -32.51
C VAL A 166 5.15 5.48 -31.81
N LEU A 167 5.70 6.46 -31.10
CA LEU A 167 4.96 7.44 -30.30
C LEU A 167 3.90 8.19 -31.12
N PRO A 168 4.20 8.72 -32.33
CA PRO A 168 3.18 9.42 -33.11
C PRO A 168 1.99 8.50 -33.47
N THR A 169 2.28 7.25 -33.82
CA THR A 169 1.27 6.25 -34.15
C THR A 169 0.41 5.88 -32.94
N ILE A 170 1.03 5.66 -31.77
CA ILE A 170 0.30 5.32 -30.54
C ILE A 170 -0.59 6.49 -30.11
N THR A 171 -0.06 7.72 -30.12
CA THR A 171 -0.83 8.93 -29.81
C THR A 171 -2.01 9.10 -30.75
N PHE A 172 -1.81 8.88 -32.05
CA PHE A 172 -2.88 8.92 -33.04
C PHE A 172 -3.99 7.89 -32.74
N ILE A 173 -3.63 6.65 -32.40
CA ILE A 173 -4.59 5.59 -32.05
C ILE A 173 -5.42 5.97 -30.82
N PHE A 174 -4.78 6.50 -29.77
CA PHE A 174 -5.48 6.93 -28.57
C PHE A 174 -6.44 8.08 -28.84
N ASN A 175 -5.99 9.10 -29.58
CA ASN A 175 -6.85 10.22 -29.95
C ASN A 175 -8.03 9.78 -30.82
N LYS A 176 -7.82 8.87 -31.78
CA LYS A 176 -8.93 8.30 -32.56
C LYS A 176 -9.89 7.49 -31.71
N SER A 177 -9.42 6.82 -30.67
CA SER A 177 -10.30 6.07 -29.77
C SER A 177 -11.15 7.01 -28.91
N LEU A 178 -10.57 8.10 -28.39
CA LEU A 178 -11.26 9.12 -27.60
C LEU A 178 -12.26 9.93 -28.44
N GLU A 179 -11.87 10.34 -29.64
CA GLU A 179 -12.70 11.13 -30.56
C GLU A 179 -13.95 10.36 -31.00
N ASN A 180 -13.81 9.07 -31.31
CA ASN A 180 -14.91 8.24 -31.80
C ASN A 180 -15.64 7.48 -30.70
N GLY A 181 -15.15 7.50 -29.46
CA GLY A 181 -15.66 6.67 -28.37
C GLY A 181 -15.58 5.16 -28.64
N TYR A 182 -14.65 4.74 -29.50
CA TYR A 182 -14.51 3.35 -29.95
C TYR A 182 -13.12 2.82 -29.63
N PHE A 183 -13.06 1.64 -29.02
CA PHE A 183 -11.82 0.93 -28.71
C PHE A 183 -11.71 -0.34 -29.56
N PRO A 184 -10.50 -0.73 -30.00
CA PRO A 184 -10.30 -1.98 -30.72
C PRO A 184 -10.84 -3.19 -29.95
N GLU A 185 -11.59 -4.06 -30.64
CA GLU A 185 -12.24 -5.23 -29.99
C GLU A 185 -11.23 -6.16 -29.31
N ASN A 186 -10.05 -6.32 -29.92
CA ASN A 186 -8.95 -7.11 -29.37
C ASN A 186 -8.44 -6.62 -28.01
N TRP A 187 -8.72 -5.37 -27.62
CA TRP A 187 -8.36 -4.84 -26.30
C TRP A 187 -9.34 -5.24 -25.20
N LYS A 188 -10.54 -5.73 -25.55
CA LYS A 188 -11.59 -6.17 -24.61
C LYS A 188 -11.52 -7.65 -24.25
N LEU A 189 -10.70 -8.43 -24.97
CA LEU A 189 -10.56 -9.88 -24.82
C LEU A 189 -9.50 -10.29 -23.77
N ALA A 190 -9.08 -9.37 -22.92
CA ALA A 190 -8.02 -9.57 -21.92
C ALA A 190 -8.57 -9.70 -20.51
#